data_AF-A0A813W535-F1
#
_entry.id   AF-A0A813W535-F1
#
_cell.length_a   1.000
_cell.length_b   1.000
_cell.length_c   1.000
_cell.angle_alpha   90.00
_cell.angle_beta   90.00
_cell.angle_gamma   90.00
#
_symmetry.space_group_name_H-M   'P 1'
#
loop_
_entity.id
_entity.type
_entity.pdbx_description
1 polymer ?
#
loop_
_entity_poly.entity_id
_entity_poly.type
_entity_poly.pdbx_seq_one_letter_code
_entity_poly.pdbx_strand_id
1 'polypeptide(L)'
;DLRVELVFIDYGNRARRNFKDLFYLSDDLKEYPCQALECKILNVKPSLLQNPTGVWTKKSTHTFDKLISDEKYDFFEIFVHGLDENLAYINLFATTKNGTRDDFTNLLVKNGCADQMNKTEIDLNLSKQYNKQHHNDLFYITSRDSDYMPSRPCYTNQETELRRNNQTKQSKFRNKYYDGGVGVNETNGPDDLRMSLLSINSDSPKGDVDYDENDESSYDGYIELRGPYSPLECSYHSILNVGQSKKVRVERDSINYVTLDDDPTNESTRLMIAQEVTLNQQGNTMILRKTCLMPKLPGLPTICTLLFAPTVEFRTDRRETIYTGALCGLGYDDSSKVPIYTDNDIEMAFDIKIDANDITMINSVRMAINMVIGNEKEVQTWTNEEKNLRLLQQRACEKLLRLILRNREIIEPQYFSRPYKWNQVDKSHLVDPLQMENSSLIVNDGYYTHHKAVLLNEPDN
;
A
#
# COMPACT_ATOMS: atom_id res chain seq x y z
N ASP A 1 -4.36 -34.35 13.71
CA ASP A 1 -3.21 -34.27 12.79
C ASP A 1 -3.01 -32.88 12.23
N LEU A 2 -2.30 -32.03 12.97
CA LEU A 2 -1.94 -30.70 12.49
C LEU A 2 -0.84 -30.83 11.43
N ARG A 3 -1.03 -30.22 10.26
CA ARG A 3 -0.05 -30.18 9.17
C ARG A 3 0.38 -28.76 8.88
N VAL A 4 1.67 -28.56 8.70
CA VAL A 4 2.30 -27.27 8.42
C VAL A 4 2.98 -27.33 7.05
N GLU A 5 2.93 -26.22 6.32
CA GLU A 5 3.71 -26.02 5.10
C GLU A 5 5.06 -25.42 5.47
N LEU A 6 6.14 -26.04 5.00
CA LEU A 6 7.52 -25.65 5.30
C LEU A 6 8.23 -25.22 4.02
N VAL A 7 9.18 -24.30 4.16
CA VAL A 7 10.19 -23.97 3.16
C VAL A 7 11.53 -24.53 3.64
N PHE A 8 12.22 -25.29 2.81
CA PHE A 8 13.57 -25.77 3.10
C PHE A 8 14.58 -24.69 2.68
N ILE A 9 15.02 -23.86 3.62
CA ILE A 9 15.84 -22.65 3.38
C ILE A 9 17.19 -22.90 2.68
N ASP A 10 17.70 -24.13 2.72
CA ASP A 10 18.97 -24.51 2.07
C ASP A 10 18.78 -25.09 0.66
N TYR A 11 17.52 -25.37 0.27
CA TYR A 11 17.18 -25.99 -1.04
C TYR A 11 16.09 -25.23 -1.82
N GLY A 12 15.33 -24.34 -1.17
CA GLY A 12 14.24 -23.55 -1.75
C GLY A 12 12.92 -24.29 -1.95
N ASN A 13 12.89 -25.63 -1.81
CA ASN A 13 11.65 -26.40 -2.02
C ASN A 13 10.67 -26.26 -0.86
N ARG A 14 9.37 -26.46 -1.15
CA ARG A 14 8.29 -26.46 -0.16
C ARG A 14 7.75 -27.86 0.07
N ALA A 15 7.35 -28.17 1.30
CA ALA A 15 6.64 -29.41 1.57
C ALA A 15 5.66 -29.28 2.74
N ARG A 16 4.59 -30.06 2.69
CA ARG A 16 3.66 -30.22 3.81
C ARG A 16 4.11 -31.38 4.70
N ARG A 17 4.24 -31.13 6.00
CA ARG A 17 4.66 -32.12 7.01
C ARG A 17 3.74 -32.10 8.22
N ASN A 18 3.73 -33.17 9.00
CA ASN A 18 2.98 -33.15 10.26
C ASN A 18 3.76 -32.34 11.29
N PHE A 19 3.05 -31.63 12.15
CA PHE A 19 3.68 -30.80 13.19
C PHE A 19 4.60 -31.62 14.11
N LYS A 20 4.24 -32.88 14.39
CA LYS A 20 5.04 -33.81 15.20
C LYS A 20 6.40 -34.18 14.61
N ASP A 21 6.59 -33.95 13.30
CA ASP A 21 7.83 -34.27 12.58
C ASP A 21 8.79 -33.04 12.56
N LEU A 22 8.43 -31.95 13.26
CA LEU A 22 9.21 -30.72 13.34
C LEU A 22 10.07 -30.69 14.60
N PHE A 23 11.28 -30.18 14.47
CA PHE A 23 12.21 -29.98 15.57
C PHE A 23 12.61 -28.50 15.65
N TYR A 24 12.93 -28.04 16.85
CA TYR A 24 13.56 -26.74 17.03
C TYR A 24 14.96 -26.76 16.40
N LEU A 25 15.31 -25.67 15.73
CA LEU A 25 16.65 -25.50 15.17
C LEU A 25 17.65 -25.26 16.30
N SER A 26 18.71 -26.06 16.36
CA SER A 26 19.81 -25.89 17.33
C SER A 26 20.47 -24.53 17.14
N ASP A 27 20.90 -23.90 18.23
CA ASP A 27 21.58 -22.59 18.18
C ASP A 27 22.88 -22.66 17.37
N ASP A 28 23.61 -23.77 17.46
CA ASP A 28 24.82 -24.04 16.65
C ASP A 28 24.54 -24.02 15.14
N LEU A 29 23.30 -24.26 14.72
CA LEU A 29 22.93 -24.27 13.31
C LEU A 29 22.40 -22.91 12.83
N LYS A 30 22.15 -21.96 13.73
CA LYS A 30 21.67 -20.62 13.36
C LYS A 30 22.77 -19.74 12.78
N GLU A 31 24.03 -20.04 13.08
CA GLU A 31 25.19 -19.28 12.57
C GLU A 31 25.37 -19.36 11.04
N TYR A 32 24.83 -20.41 10.40
CA TYR A 32 24.96 -20.62 8.96
C TYR A 32 23.90 -19.82 8.19
N PRO A 33 24.25 -19.07 7.15
CA PRO A 33 23.26 -18.39 6.31
C PRO A 33 22.40 -19.40 5.53
N CYS A 34 21.19 -19.00 5.13
CA CYS A 34 20.37 -19.77 4.20
C CYS A 34 21.15 -20.01 2.89
N GLN A 35 21.21 -21.26 2.43
CA GLN A 35 22.00 -21.59 1.23
C GLN A 35 21.23 -21.43 -0.08
N ALA A 36 19.89 -21.51 -0.06
CA ALA A 36 19.10 -21.29 -1.26
C ALA A 36 18.81 -19.80 -1.46
N LEU A 37 19.17 -19.30 -2.64
CA LEU A 37 18.84 -17.95 -3.07
C LEU A 37 17.71 -18.02 -4.09
N GLU A 38 16.59 -17.37 -3.80
CA GLU A 38 15.53 -17.22 -4.79
C GLU A 38 16.01 -16.28 -5.89
N CYS A 39 15.87 -16.67 -7.16
CA CYS A 39 16.46 -15.92 -8.27
C CYS A 39 15.42 -15.61 -9.35
N LYS A 40 15.57 -14.42 -9.97
CA LYS A 40 14.81 -13.98 -11.13
C LYS A 40 15.77 -13.55 -12.25
N ILE A 41 15.66 -14.22 -13.39
CA ILE A 41 16.44 -13.87 -14.58
C ILE A 41 15.93 -12.54 -15.14
N LEU A 42 16.85 -11.62 -15.42
CA LEU A 42 16.55 -10.31 -15.98
C LEU A 42 16.23 -10.37 -17.48
N ASN A 43 15.57 -9.32 -17.96
CA ASN A 43 15.34 -9.05 -19.38
C ASN A 43 14.49 -10.11 -20.13
N VAL A 44 13.81 -11.02 -19.43
CA VAL A 44 12.91 -12.03 -19.99
C VAL A 44 11.55 -12.06 -19.31
N LYS A 45 10.50 -12.31 -20.09
CA LYS A 45 9.12 -12.55 -19.62
C LYS A 45 8.53 -13.80 -20.25
N PRO A 46 7.46 -14.40 -19.67
CA PRO A 46 6.75 -15.51 -20.30
C PRO A 46 6.35 -15.17 -21.73
N SER A 47 6.53 -16.12 -22.66
CA SER A 47 6.17 -15.85 -24.05
C SER A 47 4.66 -15.70 -24.22
N LEU A 48 4.22 -14.53 -24.69
CA LEU A 48 2.80 -14.24 -24.92
C LEU A 48 2.22 -15.04 -26.09
N LEU A 49 3.09 -15.48 -27.01
CA LEU A 49 2.70 -16.37 -28.10
C LEU A 49 2.32 -17.77 -27.58
N GLN A 50 3.05 -18.29 -26.58
CA GLN A 50 2.74 -19.60 -25.99
C GLN A 50 1.65 -19.51 -24.92
N ASN A 51 1.60 -18.42 -24.18
CA ASN A 51 0.57 -18.18 -23.18
C ASN A 51 0.14 -16.71 -23.12
N PRO A 52 -1.02 -16.37 -23.72
CA PRO A 52 -1.56 -15.02 -23.71
C PRO A 52 -1.85 -14.46 -22.31
N THR A 53 -1.91 -15.30 -21.26
CA THR A 53 -2.11 -14.83 -19.87
C THR A 53 -0.84 -14.32 -19.21
N GLY A 54 0.32 -14.40 -19.87
CA GLY A 54 1.59 -13.92 -19.32
C GLY A 54 2.13 -14.73 -18.15
N VAL A 55 1.85 -16.04 -18.11
CA VAL A 55 2.33 -16.98 -17.07
C VAL A 55 3.27 -18.01 -17.69
N TRP A 56 4.37 -18.33 -17.01
CA TRP A 56 5.29 -19.39 -17.44
C TRP A 56 4.56 -20.72 -17.59
N THR A 57 4.68 -21.34 -18.76
CA THR A 57 4.02 -22.62 -19.02
C THR A 57 4.84 -23.78 -18.47
N LYS A 58 4.20 -24.92 -18.20
CA LYS A 58 4.90 -26.17 -17.86
C LYS A 58 5.93 -26.57 -18.92
N LYS A 59 5.66 -26.25 -20.19
CA LYS A 59 6.60 -26.48 -21.30
C LYS A 59 7.84 -25.59 -21.15
N SER A 60 7.67 -24.30 -20.85
CA SER A 60 8.78 -23.38 -20.58
C SER A 60 9.65 -23.86 -19.41
N THR A 61 9.03 -24.28 -18.30
CA THR A 61 9.75 -24.84 -17.15
C THR A 61 10.51 -26.12 -17.52
N HIS A 62 9.87 -27.05 -18.21
CA HIS A 62 10.53 -28.29 -18.65
C HIS A 62 11.70 -28.03 -19.62
N THR A 63 11.58 -27.05 -20.51
CA THR A 63 12.68 -26.64 -21.39
C THR A 63 13.81 -25.99 -20.60
N PHE A 64 13.51 -25.15 -19.61
CA PHE A 64 14.52 -24.60 -18.71
C PHE A 64 15.28 -25.72 -17.97
N ASP A 65 14.57 -26.68 -17.38
CA ASP A 65 15.17 -27.83 -16.67
C ASP A 65 16.07 -28.66 -17.60
N LYS A 66 15.66 -28.82 -18.87
CA LYS A 66 16.47 -29.52 -19.87
C LYS A 66 17.74 -28.74 -20.23
N LEU A 67 17.66 -27.40 -20.32
CA LEU A 67 18.80 -26.55 -20.65
C LEU A 67 19.81 -26.48 -19.50
N ILE A 68 19.34 -26.38 -18.25
CA ILE A 68 20.22 -26.33 -17.07
C ILE A 68 20.92 -27.67 -16.80
N SER A 69 20.29 -28.78 -17.21
CA SER A 69 20.83 -30.14 -17.04
C SER A 69 21.60 -30.64 -18.27
N ASP A 70 21.86 -29.78 -19.26
CA ASP A 70 22.51 -30.18 -20.51
C ASP A 70 24.02 -30.44 -20.30
N GLU A 71 24.46 -31.68 -20.56
CA GLU A 71 25.84 -32.16 -20.32
C GLU A 71 26.91 -31.44 -21.16
N LYS A 72 26.50 -30.61 -22.14
CA LYS A 72 27.42 -29.77 -22.91
C LYS A 72 27.98 -28.60 -22.09
N TYR A 73 27.26 -28.16 -21.06
CA TYR A 73 27.69 -27.08 -20.17
C TYR A 73 28.59 -27.64 -19.06
N ASP A 74 29.66 -26.93 -18.77
CA ASP A 74 30.65 -27.27 -17.75
C ASP A 74 30.31 -26.60 -16.42
N PHE A 75 30.05 -25.29 -16.47
CA PHE A 75 29.63 -24.50 -15.31
C PHE A 75 28.70 -23.35 -15.72
N PHE A 76 28.02 -22.79 -14.71
CA PHE A 76 27.14 -21.64 -14.84
C PHE A 76 27.70 -20.46 -14.07
N GLU A 77 27.62 -19.29 -14.66
CA GLU A 77 27.99 -18.02 -14.03
C GLU A 77 26.72 -17.22 -13.77
N ILE A 78 26.58 -16.73 -12.54
CA ILE A 78 25.46 -15.90 -12.10
C ILE A 78 26.00 -14.50 -11.83
N PHE A 79 25.47 -13.51 -12.55
CA PHE A 79 25.76 -12.10 -12.32
C PHE A 79 24.57 -11.50 -11.59
N VAL A 80 24.77 -11.16 -10.31
CA VAL A 80 23.74 -10.55 -9.47
C VAL A 80 23.77 -9.04 -9.70
N HIS A 81 22.64 -8.48 -10.11
CA HIS A 81 22.46 -7.04 -10.36
C HIS A 81 21.78 -6.32 -9.19
N GLY A 82 21.03 -7.05 -8.37
CA GLY A 82 20.35 -6.50 -7.20
C GLY A 82 19.68 -7.59 -6.37
N LEU A 83 19.36 -7.24 -5.12
CA LEU A 83 18.64 -8.08 -4.16
C LEU A 83 17.41 -7.29 -3.67
N ASP A 84 16.25 -7.95 -3.64
CA ASP A 84 15.04 -7.43 -3.02
C ASP A 84 14.56 -8.45 -1.97
N GLU A 85 14.73 -8.12 -0.69
CA GLU A 85 14.51 -9.03 0.45
C GLU A 85 15.35 -10.32 0.33
N ASN A 86 14.79 -11.38 -0.27
CA ASN A 86 15.44 -12.67 -0.52
C ASN A 86 15.45 -13.06 -2.02
N LEU A 87 15.05 -12.16 -2.92
CA LEU A 87 15.00 -12.39 -4.36
C LEU A 87 16.18 -11.70 -5.07
N ALA A 88 17.04 -12.50 -5.70
CA ALA A 88 18.17 -12.04 -6.49
C ALA A 88 17.80 -11.83 -7.95
N TYR A 89 18.10 -10.66 -8.47
CA TYR A 89 17.96 -10.34 -9.88
C TYR A 89 19.25 -10.64 -10.60
N ILE A 90 19.20 -11.59 -11.55
CA ILE A 90 20.40 -12.18 -12.11
C ILE A 90 20.42 -12.19 -13.64
N ASN A 91 21.62 -12.12 -14.19
CA ASN A 91 21.91 -12.66 -15.51
C ASN A 91 22.60 -14.02 -15.33
N LEU A 92 22.10 -15.02 -16.06
CA LEU A 92 22.63 -16.38 -16.03
C LEU A 92 23.35 -16.66 -17.35
N PHE A 93 24.59 -17.13 -17.24
CA PHE A 93 25.38 -17.55 -18.38
C PHE A 93 25.85 -18.99 -18.18
N ALA A 94 25.90 -19.74 -19.27
CA ALA A 94 26.42 -21.10 -19.27
C ALA A 94 27.65 -21.20 -20.14
N THR A 95 28.71 -21.77 -19.59
CA THR A 95 29.97 -21.95 -20.29
C THR A 95 30.09 -23.42 -20.68
N THR A 96 30.25 -23.66 -21.97
CA THR A 96 30.51 -25.00 -22.50
C THR A 96 31.94 -25.46 -22.19
N LYS A 97 32.20 -26.77 -22.26
CA LYS A 97 33.54 -27.36 -22.11
C LYS A 97 34.59 -26.79 -23.07
N ASN A 98 34.14 -26.20 -24.18
CA ASN A 98 35.00 -25.56 -25.19
C ASN A 98 35.21 -24.05 -24.93
N GLY A 99 34.74 -23.52 -23.80
CA GLY A 99 34.87 -22.11 -23.42
C GLY A 99 33.87 -21.15 -24.10
N THR A 100 32.89 -21.67 -24.86
CA THR A 100 31.83 -20.81 -25.43
C THR A 100 30.80 -20.48 -24.35
N ARG A 101 30.46 -19.20 -24.24
CA ARG A 101 29.54 -18.65 -23.24
C ARG A 101 28.20 -18.29 -23.86
N ASP A 102 27.13 -18.93 -23.38
CA ASP A 102 25.76 -18.70 -23.80
C ASP A 102 24.99 -17.88 -22.75
N ASP A 103 24.24 -16.87 -23.18
CA ASP A 103 23.30 -16.13 -22.33
C ASP A 103 21.96 -16.87 -22.26
N PHE A 104 21.53 -17.25 -21.05
CA PHE A 104 20.28 -17.98 -20.83
C PHE A 104 19.05 -17.18 -21.23
N THR A 105 19.10 -15.85 -21.17
CA THR A 105 18.05 -14.95 -21.70
C THR A 105 17.78 -15.29 -23.17
N ASN A 106 18.85 -15.32 -23.97
CA ASN A 106 18.78 -15.57 -25.40
C ASN A 106 18.38 -17.02 -25.69
N LEU A 107 18.87 -17.98 -24.90
CA LEU A 107 18.49 -19.38 -25.04
C LEU A 107 16.99 -19.59 -24.81
N LEU A 108 16.42 -18.96 -23.78
CA LEU A 108 14.99 -19.08 -23.48
C LEU A 108 14.12 -18.46 -24.58
N VAL A 109 14.54 -17.31 -25.11
CA VAL A 109 13.87 -16.65 -26.24
C VAL A 109 13.96 -17.50 -27.51
N LYS A 110 15.14 -18.03 -27.83
CA LYS A 110 15.36 -18.89 -29.00
C LYS A 110 14.54 -20.18 -28.95
N ASN A 111 14.36 -20.75 -27.76
CA ASN A 111 13.51 -21.93 -27.56
C ASN A 111 12.01 -21.58 -27.43
N GLY A 112 11.64 -20.31 -27.65
CA GLY A 112 10.26 -19.81 -27.59
C GLY A 112 9.64 -19.84 -26.20
N CYS A 113 10.44 -20.05 -25.16
CA CYS A 113 9.96 -20.15 -23.78
C CYS A 113 9.66 -18.77 -23.18
N ALA A 114 10.38 -17.76 -23.65
CA ALA A 114 10.32 -16.38 -23.17
C ALA A 114 10.26 -15.38 -24.33
N ASP A 115 9.76 -14.18 -24.06
CA ASP A 115 9.94 -13.02 -24.91
C ASP A 115 10.97 -12.08 -24.26
N GLN A 116 11.79 -11.41 -25.07
CA GLN A 116 12.74 -10.42 -24.57
C GLN A 116 11.99 -9.17 -24.09
N MET A 117 12.36 -8.67 -22.90
CA MET A 117 11.83 -7.40 -22.41
C MET A 117 12.44 -6.24 -23.19
N ASN A 118 11.63 -5.22 -23.46
CA ASN A 118 12.12 -4.00 -24.09
C ASN A 118 12.83 -3.09 -23.06
N LYS A 119 13.61 -2.11 -23.54
CA LYS A 119 14.40 -1.20 -22.69
C LYS A 119 13.53 -0.51 -21.62
N THR A 120 12.31 -0.10 -21.97
CA THR A 120 11.38 0.53 -21.03
C THR A 120 10.91 -0.41 -19.92
N GLU A 121 10.64 -1.68 -20.25
CA GLU A 121 10.27 -2.73 -19.28
C GLU A 121 11.43 -3.08 -18.34
N ILE A 122 12.66 -3.01 -18.84
CA ILE A 122 13.89 -3.19 -18.05
C ILE A 122 14.03 -2.02 -17.07
N ASP A 123 13.89 -0.79 -17.54
CA ASP A 123 13.97 0.42 -16.70
C ASP A 123 12.84 0.46 -15.63
N LEU A 124 11.66 -0.08 -15.94
CA LEU A 124 10.55 -0.28 -14.98
C LEU A 124 10.86 -1.34 -13.90
N ASN A 125 11.58 -2.40 -14.24
CA ASN A 125 12.00 -3.41 -13.26
C ASN A 125 13.14 -2.90 -12.38
N LEU A 126 14.07 -2.12 -12.94
CA LEU A 126 15.19 -1.52 -12.21
C LEU A 126 14.73 -0.36 -11.29
N SER A 127 13.78 0.48 -11.73
CA SER A 127 13.26 1.58 -10.88
C SER A 127 12.50 1.09 -9.64
N LYS A 128 11.87 -0.08 -9.69
CA LYS A 128 11.31 -0.73 -8.49
C LYS A 128 12.37 -1.13 -7.46
N GLN A 129 13.62 -1.35 -7.89
CA GLN A 129 14.74 -1.75 -7.02
C GLN A 129 15.42 -0.54 -6.36
N TYR A 130 15.49 0.60 -7.05
CA TYR A 130 16.14 1.82 -6.52
C TYR A 130 15.40 2.46 -5.34
N ASN A 131 14.10 2.21 -5.16
CA ASN A 131 13.34 2.72 -4.02
C ASN A 131 13.63 1.99 -2.68
N LYS A 132 14.52 0.98 -2.66
CA LYS A 132 14.97 0.27 -1.44
C LYS A 132 16.46 0.48 -1.10
N GLN A 133 17.20 1.29 -1.86
CA GLN A 133 18.68 1.44 -1.72
C GLN A 133 19.16 2.35 -0.56
N HIS A 134 18.36 2.54 0.49
CA HIS A 134 18.83 3.19 1.72
C HIS A 134 19.15 2.19 2.86
N HIS A 135 19.69 1.03 2.53
CA HIS A 135 20.45 0.23 3.49
C HIS A 135 21.74 -0.31 2.84
N ASN A 136 22.83 0.39 3.16
CA ASN A 136 24.25 0.04 3.13
C ASN A 136 24.77 -1.10 2.23
N ASP A 137 25.84 -0.76 1.51
CA ASP A 137 26.81 -1.59 0.78
C ASP A 137 27.37 -2.81 1.56
N LEU A 138 26.54 -3.82 1.82
CA LEU A 138 27.00 -5.16 2.15
C LEU A 138 25.94 -6.17 1.70
N PHE A 139 26.32 -7.09 0.81
CA PHE A 139 25.52 -8.25 0.41
C PHE A 139 25.26 -9.15 1.64
N TYR A 140 24.25 -8.83 2.44
CA TYR A 140 23.84 -9.65 3.58
C TYR A 140 22.82 -10.68 3.07
N ILE A 141 23.22 -11.96 2.99
CA ILE A 141 22.27 -13.06 3.02
C ILE A 141 21.63 -13.02 4.40
N THR A 142 20.30 -13.05 4.48
CA THR A 142 19.55 -13.01 5.75
C THR A 142 20.12 -14.05 6.73
N SER A 143 20.56 -13.57 7.90
CA SER A 143 20.92 -14.45 9.02
C SER A 143 19.67 -15.19 9.49
N ARG A 144 19.82 -16.44 9.96
CA ARG A 144 18.71 -17.25 10.49
C ARG A 144 18.05 -16.63 11.74
N ASP A 145 18.57 -15.51 12.24
CA ASP A 145 18.08 -14.77 13.40
C ASP A 145 16.97 -13.74 13.11
N SER A 146 16.76 -13.27 11.86
CA SER A 146 15.88 -12.10 11.63
C SER A 146 14.37 -12.37 11.66
N ASP A 147 13.93 -13.63 11.53
CA ASP A 147 12.50 -13.95 11.35
C ASP A 147 11.89 -14.79 12.48
N TYR A 148 12.66 -15.11 13.53
CA TYR A 148 12.11 -15.80 14.70
C TYR A 148 11.56 -14.80 15.73
N MET A 149 10.38 -14.23 15.46
CA MET A 149 9.53 -13.64 16.49
C MET A 149 8.67 -14.73 17.12
N PRO A 150 8.97 -15.24 18.33
CA PRO A 150 8.07 -16.14 19.02
C PRO A 150 6.79 -15.38 19.36
N SER A 151 5.71 -15.69 18.64
CA SER A 151 4.41 -15.02 18.82
C SER A 151 3.73 -15.36 20.16
N ARG A 152 4.42 -16.04 21.09
CA ARG A 152 3.95 -16.34 22.44
C ARG A 152 5.14 -16.47 23.42
N PRO A 153 5.05 -15.89 24.63
CA PRO A 153 5.95 -16.24 25.72
C PRO A 153 5.88 -17.75 25.99
N CYS A 154 7.04 -18.40 26.09
CA CYS A 154 7.15 -19.79 26.48
C CYS A 154 6.90 -19.86 27.99
N TYR A 155 5.75 -20.40 28.42
CA TYR A 155 5.50 -20.66 29.84
C TYR A 155 6.13 -21.98 30.24
N THR A 156 6.70 -22.03 31.45
CA THR A 156 7.29 -23.25 31.99
C THR A 156 6.20 -24.26 32.39
N ASN A 157 6.57 -25.55 32.45
CA ASN A 157 5.64 -26.62 32.87
C ASN A 157 5.05 -26.37 34.28
N GLN A 158 5.80 -25.71 35.16
CA GLN A 158 5.36 -25.35 36.51
C GLN A 158 4.23 -24.29 36.51
N GLU A 159 4.31 -23.28 35.64
CA GLU A 159 3.26 -22.26 35.50
C GLU A 159 1.98 -22.81 34.85
N THR A 160 2.13 -23.82 34.00
CA THR A 160 1.02 -24.51 33.35
C THR A 160 0.23 -25.37 34.36
N GLU A 161 0.92 -26.00 35.32
CA GLU A 161 0.30 -26.76 36.41
C GLU A 161 -0.40 -25.86 37.43
N LEU A 162 0.18 -24.71 37.77
CA LEU A 162 -0.44 -23.68 38.63
C LEU A 162 -1.77 -23.19 38.02
N ARG A 163 -1.82 -22.96 36.71
CA ARG A 163 -3.07 -22.56 36.02
C ARG A 163 -4.11 -23.68 35.95
N ARG A 164 -3.69 -24.94 35.76
CA ARG A 164 -4.60 -26.09 35.75
C ARG A 164 -5.23 -26.31 37.14
N ASN A 165 -4.46 -26.14 38.21
CA ASN A 165 -4.96 -26.22 39.58
C ASN A 165 -5.94 -25.06 39.92
N ASN A 166 -5.72 -23.86 39.38
CA ASN A 166 -6.63 -22.72 39.56
C ASN A 166 -7.94 -22.86 38.76
N GLN A 167 -7.91 -23.42 37.54
CA GLN A 167 -9.13 -23.73 36.77
C GLN A 167 -10.00 -24.80 37.45
N THR A 168 -9.39 -25.74 38.16
CA THR A 168 -10.11 -26.81 38.87
C THR A 168 -10.81 -26.29 40.14
N LYS A 169 -10.37 -25.15 40.68
CA LYS A 169 -11.07 -24.44 41.78
C LYS A 169 -12.28 -23.64 41.27
N GLN A 170 -12.20 -23.03 40.08
CA GLN A 170 -13.32 -22.28 39.48
C GLN A 170 -14.47 -23.19 38.98
N SER A 171 -14.17 -24.41 38.51
CA SER A 171 -15.22 -25.33 38.02
C SER A 171 -16.14 -25.87 39.13
N LYS A 172 -15.72 -25.81 40.40
CA LYS A 172 -16.56 -26.18 41.55
C LYS A 172 -17.60 -25.13 41.94
N PHE A 173 -17.47 -23.87 41.49
CA PHE A 173 -18.43 -22.80 41.77
C PHE A 173 -19.57 -22.71 40.74
N ARG A 174 -19.43 -23.35 39.58
CA ARG A 174 -20.35 -23.15 38.44
C ARG A 174 -21.59 -24.05 38.42
N ASN A 175 -21.75 -24.96 39.39
CA ASN A 175 -22.81 -25.98 39.40
C ASN A 175 -23.97 -25.72 40.37
N LYS A 176 -24.20 -24.48 40.83
CA LYS A 176 -25.25 -24.18 41.83
C LYS A 176 -26.36 -23.20 41.44
N TYR A 177 -26.39 -22.68 40.21
CA TYR A 177 -27.37 -21.64 39.84
C TYR A 177 -27.98 -21.81 38.44
N TYR A 178 -28.55 -22.99 38.17
CA TYR A 178 -29.57 -23.14 37.13
C TYR A 178 -30.60 -24.16 37.58
N ASP A 179 -31.45 -23.74 38.53
CA ASP A 179 -32.80 -24.29 38.68
C ASP A 179 -33.72 -23.13 39.11
N GLY A 180 -34.89 -23.03 38.46
CA GLY A 180 -35.89 -22.00 38.72
C GLY A 180 -36.25 -21.14 37.49
N GLY A 181 -37.32 -21.51 36.80
CA GLY A 181 -37.84 -20.81 35.63
C GLY A 181 -38.92 -19.75 35.91
N VAL A 182 -39.40 -19.22 34.78
CA VAL A 182 -40.69 -18.52 34.51
C VAL A 182 -40.77 -17.02 34.80
N GLY A 183 -41.14 -16.27 33.75
CA GLY A 183 -41.82 -14.96 33.89
C GLY A 183 -41.57 -13.98 32.73
N VAL A 184 -42.38 -14.04 31.69
CA VAL A 184 -42.45 -13.06 30.58
C VAL A 184 -43.04 -11.74 31.10
N ASN A 185 -42.50 -10.60 30.66
CA ASN A 185 -43.27 -9.43 30.22
C ASN A 185 -42.42 -8.49 29.34
N GLU A 186 -42.94 -8.20 28.15
CA GLU A 186 -42.44 -7.23 27.20
C GLU A 186 -42.69 -5.80 27.69
N THR A 187 -41.74 -4.88 27.48
CA THR A 187 -41.91 -3.55 26.86
C THR A 187 -40.67 -2.66 27.01
N ASN A 188 -40.30 -1.99 25.90
CA ASN A 188 -39.52 -0.74 25.76
C ASN A 188 -37.96 -0.77 25.71
N GLY A 189 -37.43 -0.60 24.48
CA GLY A 189 -36.33 0.32 24.08
C GLY A 189 -34.88 0.07 24.54
N PRO A 190 -33.88 -0.05 23.64
CA PRO A 190 -32.47 0.02 24.01
C PRO A 190 -31.90 1.43 23.79
N ASP A 191 -31.25 1.97 24.82
CA ASP A 191 -30.08 2.86 24.78
C ASP A 191 -30.15 3.87 25.93
N ASP A 192 -29.85 3.40 27.14
CA ASP A 192 -29.67 4.26 28.31
C ASP A 192 -28.35 3.92 29.02
N LEU A 193 -27.23 4.06 28.31
CA LEU A 193 -25.89 4.07 28.89
C LEU A 193 -24.97 5.03 28.13
N ARG A 194 -25.28 6.33 28.19
CA ARG A 194 -24.30 7.38 27.86
C ARG A 194 -24.52 8.68 28.63
N MET A 195 -24.30 8.67 29.95
CA MET A 195 -24.08 9.92 30.71
C MET A 195 -23.15 9.67 31.92
N SER A 196 -21.84 9.66 31.70
CA SER A 196 -20.84 9.83 32.79
C SER A 196 -19.41 10.13 32.30
N LEU A 197 -19.23 10.86 31.18
CA LEU A 197 -17.89 11.21 30.67
C LEU A 197 -17.65 12.71 30.45
N LEU A 198 -18.36 13.56 31.18
CA LEU A 198 -18.07 14.99 31.24
C LEU A 198 -18.12 15.44 32.70
N SER A 199 -17.02 15.25 33.43
CA SER A 199 -16.58 16.04 34.59
C SER A 199 -15.33 15.40 35.19
N ILE A 200 -14.15 15.65 34.61
CA ILE A 200 -12.92 15.65 35.41
C ILE A 200 -12.62 17.12 35.67
N ASN A 201 -13.33 17.67 36.66
CA ASN A 201 -12.86 18.86 37.35
C ASN A 201 -11.74 18.39 38.29
N SER A 202 -10.57 18.97 38.09
CA SER A 202 -9.51 19.06 39.08
C SER A 202 -10.08 19.73 40.34
N ASP A 203 -10.29 18.96 41.42
CA ASP A 203 -9.97 19.38 42.79
C ASP A 203 -10.41 18.35 43.85
N SER A 204 -9.45 18.02 44.74
CA SER A 204 -9.58 17.56 46.14
C SER A 204 -9.89 16.07 46.41
N PRO A 205 -9.61 15.53 47.62
CA PRO A 205 -8.51 15.77 48.57
C PRO A 205 -7.78 14.47 48.96
N LYS A 206 -6.55 14.60 49.51
CA LYS A 206 -5.81 13.50 50.15
C LYS A 206 -6.56 13.04 51.41
N GLY A 207 -7.03 11.80 51.41
CA GLY A 207 -7.47 11.09 52.61
C GLY A 207 -7.05 9.64 52.48
N ASP A 208 -6.14 9.20 53.34
CA ASP A 208 -5.73 7.81 53.48
C ASP A 208 -6.92 6.99 53.98
N VAL A 209 -7.44 6.11 53.12
CA VAL A 209 -8.41 5.08 53.50
C VAL A 209 -7.68 3.75 53.36
N ASP A 210 -7.38 3.12 54.50
CA ASP A 210 -6.88 1.74 54.56
C ASP A 210 -7.95 0.82 53.96
N TYR A 211 -7.68 0.30 52.77
CA TYR A 211 -8.48 -0.76 52.17
C TYR A 211 -7.98 -2.11 52.70
N ASP A 212 -8.83 -2.82 53.44
CA ASP A 212 -8.59 -4.22 53.80
C ASP A 212 -8.75 -5.10 52.54
N GLU A 213 -7.63 -5.59 52.01
CA GLU A 213 -7.57 -6.36 50.76
C GLU A 213 -8.28 -7.74 50.80
N ASN A 214 -8.87 -8.14 51.94
CA ASN A 214 -9.46 -9.48 52.11
C ASN A 214 -10.98 -9.55 52.26
N ASP A 215 -11.73 -8.45 52.00
CA ASP A 215 -13.19 -8.51 52.02
C ASP A 215 -13.77 -8.97 50.65
N GLU A 216 -13.88 -10.30 50.47
CA GLU A 216 -14.47 -10.93 49.27
C GLU A 216 -15.96 -10.59 49.05
N SER A 217 -16.62 -9.89 49.98
CA SER A 217 -18.05 -9.57 49.90
C SER A 217 -18.38 -8.26 49.15
N SER A 218 -17.37 -7.48 48.76
CA SER A 218 -17.56 -6.15 48.13
C SER A 218 -17.49 -6.11 46.59
N TYR A 219 -17.22 -7.23 45.92
CA TYR A 219 -17.04 -7.25 44.46
C TYR A 219 -18.33 -7.62 43.72
N ASP A 220 -19.16 -6.62 43.40
CA ASP A 220 -20.28 -6.76 42.45
C ASP A 220 -19.95 -6.17 41.06
N GLY A 221 -18.66 -5.95 40.78
CA GLY A 221 -18.19 -5.13 39.67
C GLY A 221 -17.71 -5.92 38.46
N TYR A 222 -18.41 -5.77 37.33
CA TYR A 222 -17.85 -6.05 36.00
C TYR A 222 -16.58 -5.22 35.81
N ILE A 223 -15.44 -5.87 35.52
CA ILE A 223 -14.20 -5.18 35.14
C ILE A 223 -14.22 -4.98 33.62
N GLU A 224 -14.28 -3.72 33.20
CA GLU A 224 -14.12 -3.34 31.80
C GLU A 224 -12.64 -3.50 31.40
N LEU A 225 -12.32 -4.63 30.78
CA LEU A 225 -10.98 -4.89 30.26
C LEU A 225 -10.69 -3.93 29.09
N ARG A 226 -9.85 -2.93 29.32
CA ARG A 226 -9.27 -2.13 28.25
C ARG A 226 -8.16 -2.95 27.60
N GLY A 227 -8.38 -3.30 26.33
CA GLY A 227 -7.44 -4.08 25.53
C GLY A 227 -6.08 -3.38 25.37
N PRO A 228 -5.06 -4.10 24.89
CA PRO A 228 -3.72 -3.55 24.75
C PRO A 228 -3.73 -2.43 23.70
N TYR A 229 -3.41 -1.21 24.13
CA TYR A 229 -3.19 -0.06 23.25
C TYR A 229 -1.76 -0.13 22.68
N SER A 230 -1.61 0.05 21.38
CA SER A 230 -0.31 0.18 20.73
C SER A 230 -0.07 1.65 20.35
N PRO A 231 1.11 2.23 20.62
CA PRO A 231 1.44 3.58 20.12
C PRO A 231 1.56 3.63 18.59
N LEU A 232 1.64 2.46 17.93
CA LEU A 232 1.66 2.34 16.47
C LEU A 232 0.27 2.30 15.85
N GLU A 233 -0.81 2.38 16.63
CA GLU A 233 -2.16 2.36 16.08
C GLU A 233 -2.46 3.62 15.26
N CYS A 234 -2.84 3.44 14.00
CA CYS A 234 -3.08 4.51 13.05
C CYS A 234 -4.47 5.13 13.23
N SER A 235 -4.53 6.46 13.21
CA SER A 235 -5.79 7.22 13.08
C SER A 235 -5.96 7.77 11.67
N TYR A 236 -7.19 7.75 11.15
CA TYR A 236 -7.52 8.24 9.81
C TYR A 236 -8.30 9.55 9.86
N HIS A 237 -8.11 10.37 8.83
CA HIS A 237 -8.80 11.64 8.64
C HIS A 237 -9.31 11.75 7.21
N SER A 238 -10.38 12.51 6.99
CA SER A 238 -10.85 12.78 5.63
C SER A 238 -9.93 13.76 4.92
N ILE A 239 -9.72 13.55 3.62
CA ILE A 239 -9.10 14.55 2.74
C ILE A 239 -10.12 15.58 2.22
N LEU A 240 -11.41 15.24 2.25
CA LEU A 240 -12.50 16.11 1.78
C LEU A 240 -12.80 17.20 2.80
N ASN A 241 -13.08 18.42 2.33
CA ASN A 241 -13.43 19.57 3.16
C ASN A 241 -14.56 19.25 4.16
N VAL A 242 -15.66 18.64 3.70
CA VAL A 242 -16.81 18.26 4.55
C VAL A 242 -16.46 17.27 5.66
N GLY A 243 -15.37 16.51 5.48
CA GLY A 243 -14.93 15.49 6.42
C GLY A 243 -13.89 15.98 7.44
N GLN A 244 -13.32 17.18 7.28
CA GLN A 244 -12.25 17.70 8.15
C GLN A 244 -12.67 17.79 9.63
N SER A 245 -13.94 18.08 9.90
CA SER A 245 -14.49 18.17 11.27
C SER A 245 -15.07 16.86 11.79
N LYS A 246 -15.04 15.78 11.00
CA LYS A 246 -15.70 14.50 11.32
C LYS A 246 -14.69 13.49 11.85
N LYS A 247 -15.11 12.71 12.85
CA LYS A 247 -14.33 11.56 13.33
C LYS A 247 -14.38 10.45 12.29
N VAL A 248 -13.29 9.70 12.13
CA VAL A 248 -13.27 8.52 11.26
C VAL A 248 -13.22 7.27 12.14
N ARG A 249 -14.08 6.29 11.83
CA ARG A 249 -14.07 4.97 12.45
C ARG A 249 -14.14 3.90 11.39
N VAL A 250 -13.29 2.89 11.52
CA VAL A 250 -13.40 1.68 10.73
C VAL A 250 -14.34 0.71 11.46
N GLU A 251 -15.22 0.04 10.72
CA GLU A 251 -16.12 -0.97 11.29
C GLU A 251 -15.37 -2.25 11.66
N ARG A 252 -15.81 -2.92 12.73
CA ARG A 252 -15.17 -4.15 13.28
C ARG A 252 -15.03 -5.28 12.27
N ASP A 253 -15.96 -5.37 11.32
CA ASP A 253 -15.97 -6.42 10.31
C ASP A 253 -15.06 -6.11 9.12
N SER A 254 -14.40 -4.94 9.11
CA SER A 254 -13.41 -4.60 8.09
C SER A 254 -12.03 -5.11 8.47
N ILE A 255 -11.29 -5.56 7.45
CA ILE A 255 -9.94 -6.14 7.62
C ILE A 255 -9.00 -5.18 8.37
N ASN A 256 -9.14 -3.88 8.16
CA ASN A 256 -8.28 -2.86 8.77
C ASN A 256 -8.97 -2.14 9.96
N TYR A 257 -9.81 -2.85 10.73
CA TYR A 257 -10.47 -2.29 11.92
C TYR A 257 -9.49 -1.66 12.89
N VAL A 258 -8.39 -2.37 13.17
CA VAL A 258 -7.20 -1.84 13.85
C VAL A 258 -6.09 -1.88 12.82
N THR A 259 -5.46 -0.75 12.55
CA THR A 259 -4.28 -0.67 11.70
C THR A 259 -3.09 -0.23 12.53
N LEU A 260 -1.96 -0.91 12.35
CA LEU A 260 -0.68 -0.53 12.95
C LEU A 260 0.22 0.05 11.86
N ASP A 261 1.01 1.07 12.18
CA ASP A 261 2.06 1.56 11.30
C ASP A 261 3.22 0.55 11.32
N ASP A 262 3.41 -0.13 10.20
CA ASP A 262 4.46 -1.11 9.95
C ASP A 262 5.78 -0.47 9.50
N ASP A 263 5.77 0.84 9.20
CA ASP A 263 6.95 1.61 8.82
C ASP A 263 6.88 3.04 9.42
N PRO A 264 7.05 3.17 10.75
CA PRO A 264 6.98 4.46 11.44
C PRO A 264 8.14 5.40 11.09
N THR A 265 9.21 4.90 10.47
CA THR A 265 10.33 5.72 9.98
C THR A 265 10.01 6.47 8.70
N ASN A 266 9.01 6.02 7.96
CA ASN A 266 8.56 6.65 6.73
C ASN A 266 7.44 7.65 7.05
N GLU A 267 7.67 8.93 6.78
CA GLU A 267 6.72 10.01 7.07
C GLU A 267 5.65 10.18 5.98
N SER A 268 5.70 9.37 4.90
CA SER A 268 4.75 9.48 3.80
C SER A 268 3.33 9.18 4.24
N THR A 269 2.37 9.96 3.72
CA THR A 269 0.96 9.75 4.01
C THR A 269 0.46 8.45 3.36
N ARG A 270 -0.22 7.60 4.13
CA ARG A 270 -0.84 6.34 3.64
C ARG A 270 -2.34 6.54 3.41
N LEU A 271 -2.82 6.18 2.21
CA LEU A 271 -4.26 6.18 1.92
C LEU A 271 -4.92 4.88 2.40
N MET A 272 -6.09 5.02 3.02
CA MET A 272 -7.05 3.94 3.20
C MET A 272 -8.17 4.09 2.19
N ILE A 273 -8.50 3.00 1.50
CA ILE A 273 -9.64 2.93 0.58
C ILE A 273 -10.74 2.14 1.28
N ALA A 274 -11.95 2.67 1.27
CA ALA A 274 -13.14 1.97 1.75
C ALA A 274 -14.10 1.77 0.58
N GLN A 275 -14.71 0.60 0.47
CA GLN A 275 -15.78 0.37 -0.49
C GLN A 275 -17.03 1.17 -0.12
N GLU A 276 -17.29 1.32 1.18
CA GLU A 276 -18.46 2.03 1.69
C GLU A 276 -18.04 3.05 2.75
N VAL A 277 -18.52 4.28 2.57
CA VAL A 277 -18.35 5.38 3.52
C VAL A 277 -19.74 5.88 3.89
N THR A 278 -20.08 5.80 5.17
CA THR A 278 -21.38 6.25 5.69
C THR A 278 -21.19 7.22 6.84
N LEU A 279 -22.23 7.97 7.18
CA LEU A 279 -22.26 8.78 8.39
C LEU A 279 -23.06 8.06 9.48
N ASN A 280 -22.66 8.25 10.73
CA ASN A 280 -23.53 7.90 11.84
C ASN A 280 -24.80 8.78 11.84
N GLN A 281 -25.79 8.40 12.65
CA GLN A 281 -27.06 9.14 12.74
C GLN A 281 -26.89 10.62 13.11
N GLN A 282 -25.86 10.96 13.90
CA GLN A 282 -25.55 12.35 14.29
C GLN A 282 -24.78 13.13 13.21
N GLY A 283 -24.33 12.49 12.12
CA GLY A 283 -23.59 13.13 11.03
C GLY A 283 -22.14 13.53 11.35
N ASN A 284 -21.65 13.29 12.57
CA ASN A 284 -20.34 13.73 13.06
C ASN A 284 -19.23 12.67 12.94
N THR A 285 -19.58 11.43 12.59
CA THR A 285 -18.62 10.32 12.48
C THR A 285 -18.80 9.63 11.13
N MET A 286 -17.73 9.55 10.35
CA MET A 286 -17.64 8.72 9.17
C MET A 286 -17.30 7.29 9.55
N ILE A 287 -18.09 6.33 9.05
CA ILE A 287 -17.93 4.90 9.27
C ILE A 287 -17.49 4.27 7.94
N LEU A 288 -16.28 3.70 7.95
CA LEU A 288 -15.64 3.05 6.82
C LEU A 288 -15.85 1.53 6.89
N ARG A 289 -16.24 0.91 5.76
CA ARG A 289 -16.39 -0.56 5.66
C ARG A 289 -15.62 -1.13 4.48
N LYS A 290 -15.27 -2.42 4.59
CA LYS A 290 -14.60 -3.22 3.54
C LYS A 290 -13.36 -2.47 3.02
N THR A 291 -12.45 -2.22 3.95
CA THR A 291 -11.29 -1.35 3.75
C THR A 291 -10.09 -2.08 3.18
N CYS A 292 -9.27 -1.38 2.40
CA CYS A 292 -7.94 -1.78 1.95
C CYS A 292 -6.92 -0.66 2.23
N LEU A 293 -5.65 -1.01 2.42
CA LEU A 293 -4.56 -0.04 2.59
C LEU A 293 -3.80 0.11 1.28
N MET A 294 -3.51 1.34 0.90
CA MET A 294 -2.58 1.63 -0.19
C MET A 294 -1.14 1.59 0.32
N PRO A 295 -0.15 1.33 -0.55
CA PRO A 295 1.27 1.43 -0.20
C PRO A 295 1.66 2.82 0.33
N LYS A 296 2.62 2.86 1.25
CA LYS A 296 3.16 4.09 1.85
C LYS A 296 4.27 4.69 0.97
N LEU A 297 3.89 5.14 -0.23
CA LEU A 297 4.83 5.71 -1.20
C LEU A 297 4.82 7.25 -1.12
N PRO A 298 6.00 7.91 -1.10
CA PRO A 298 6.09 9.37 -1.07
C PRO A 298 5.30 10.02 -2.21
N GLY A 299 4.43 10.97 -1.88
CA GLY A 299 3.63 11.69 -2.86
C GLY A 299 2.58 10.89 -3.63
N LEU A 300 2.38 9.60 -3.34
CA LEU A 300 1.31 8.82 -3.96
C LEU A 300 -0.08 9.46 -3.75
N PRO A 301 -0.45 9.93 -2.54
CA PRO A 301 -1.73 10.63 -2.35
C PRO A 301 -1.86 11.88 -3.22
N THR A 302 -0.76 12.64 -3.34
CA THR A 302 -0.64 13.83 -4.17
C THR A 302 -0.88 13.50 -5.65
N ILE A 303 -0.14 12.54 -6.19
CA ILE A 303 -0.24 12.12 -7.60
C ILE A 303 -1.62 11.54 -7.91
N CYS A 304 -2.17 10.68 -7.04
CA CYS A 304 -3.50 10.12 -7.23
C CYS A 304 -4.58 11.21 -7.26
N THR A 305 -4.50 12.19 -6.36
CA THR A 305 -5.49 13.28 -6.30
C THR A 305 -5.40 14.14 -7.54
N LEU A 306 -4.19 14.57 -7.94
CA LEU A 306 -4.01 15.34 -9.17
C LEU A 306 -4.45 14.56 -10.42
N LEU A 307 -4.20 13.25 -10.47
CA LEU A 307 -4.54 12.45 -11.64
C LEU A 307 -6.05 12.37 -11.89
N PHE A 308 -6.84 12.22 -10.83
CA PHE A 308 -8.28 11.97 -10.91
C PHE A 308 -9.15 13.20 -10.61
N ALA A 309 -8.58 14.30 -10.12
CA ALA A 309 -9.31 15.53 -9.87
C ALA A 309 -9.91 16.09 -11.17
N PRO A 310 -11.19 16.48 -11.19
CA PRO A 310 -11.80 17.12 -12.36
C PRO A 310 -11.08 18.42 -12.71
N THR A 311 -10.90 19.30 -11.74
CA THR A 311 -10.18 20.57 -11.86
C THR A 311 -9.15 20.70 -10.75
N VAL A 312 -8.01 21.29 -11.09
CA VAL A 312 -6.90 21.55 -10.17
C VAL A 312 -6.47 23.01 -10.28
N GLU A 313 -6.28 23.66 -9.15
CA GLU A 313 -5.61 24.94 -9.01
C GLU A 313 -4.37 24.76 -8.12
N PHE A 314 -3.18 24.90 -8.71
CA PHE A 314 -1.93 24.75 -7.98
C PHE A 314 -1.69 25.90 -7.00
N ARG A 315 -1.07 25.59 -5.86
CA ARG A 315 -0.59 26.54 -4.88
C ARG A 315 0.92 26.72 -5.05
N THR A 316 1.37 27.95 -4.91
CA THR A 316 2.79 28.31 -4.94
C THR A 316 3.20 28.98 -3.63
N ASP A 317 4.51 29.10 -3.40
CA ASP A 317 5.02 29.96 -2.35
C ASP A 317 4.85 31.44 -2.73
N ARG A 318 5.14 32.35 -1.78
CA ARG A 318 4.93 33.80 -2.01
C ARG A 318 5.78 34.37 -3.15
N ARG A 319 6.90 33.75 -3.48
CA ARG A 319 7.79 34.18 -4.57
C ARG A 319 7.51 33.46 -5.89
N GLU A 320 6.54 32.54 -5.91
CA GLU A 320 6.23 31.68 -7.06
C GLU A 320 7.44 30.91 -7.58
N THR A 321 8.30 30.45 -6.69
CA THR A 321 9.51 29.67 -7.01
C THR A 321 9.29 28.16 -6.93
N ILE A 322 8.30 27.71 -6.13
CA ILE A 322 7.96 26.30 -5.94
C ILE A 322 6.45 26.09 -5.87
N TYR A 323 6.01 24.89 -6.26
CA TYR A 323 4.67 24.41 -5.95
C TYR A 323 4.61 23.92 -4.51
N THR A 324 3.68 24.47 -3.72
CA THR A 324 3.48 24.13 -2.31
C THR A 324 2.31 23.19 -2.09
N GLY A 325 1.41 23.07 -3.07
CA GLY A 325 0.19 22.27 -2.94
C GLY A 325 -0.76 22.41 -4.11
N ALA A 326 -2.00 21.96 -3.92
CA ALA A 326 -3.09 22.13 -4.88
C ALA A 326 -4.46 22.11 -4.20
N LEU A 327 -5.40 22.83 -4.80
CA LEU A 327 -6.84 22.69 -4.57
C LEU A 327 -7.45 21.89 -5.71
N CYS A 328 -8.09 20.78 -5.38
CA CYS A 328 -8.66 19.82 -6.31
C CYS A 328 -10.17 19.71 -6.08
N GLY A 329 -10.97 19.70 -7.15
CA GLY A 329 -12.42 19.61 -7.04
C GLY A 329 -13.14 19.89 -8.35
N LEU A 330 -14.37 20.42 -8.28
CA LEU A 330 -15.15 20.83 -9.46
C LEU A 330 -14.82 22.25 -9.92
N GLY A 331 -14.01 23.00 -9.18
CA GLY A 331 -13.67 24.38 -9.51
C GLY A 331 -14.76 25.37 -9.12
N TYR A 332 -14.84 26.45 -9.89
CA TYR A 332 -15.75 27.57 -9.66
C TYR A 332 -16.47 27.95 -10.95
N ASP A 333 -17.65 28.55 -10.82
CA ASP A 333 -18.36 29.11 -11.97
C ASP A 333 -17.64 30.39 -12.45
N ASP A 334 -17.22 30.43 -13.71
CA ASP A 334 -16.46 31.57 -14.24
C ASP A 334 -17.33 32.84 -14.35
N SER A 335 -18.66 32.72 -14.39
CA SER A 335 -19.56 33.89 -14.42
C SER A 335 -19.70 34.54 -13.04
N SER A 336 -20.05 33.75 -12.02
CA SER A 336 -20.30 34.25 -10.65
C SER A 336 -19.06 34.29 -9.76
N LYS A 337 -17.97 33.62 -10.16
CA LYS A 337 -16.75 33.38 -9.35
C LYS A 337 -17.01 32.61 -8.05
N VAL A 338 -18.12 31.88 -7.96
CA VAL A 338 -18.49 31.09 -6.79
C VAL A 338 -18.02 29.64 -6.98
N PRO A 339 -17.42 29.00 -5.95
CA PRO A 339 -17.08 27.58 -5.98
C PRO A 339 -18.31 26.70 -6.22
N ILE A 340 -18.17 25.64 -7.03
CA ILE A 340 -19.31 24.80 -7.44
C ILE A 340 -19.69 23.79 -6.36
N TYR A 341 -18.73 23.14 -5.71
CA TYR A 341 -19.01 22.08 -4.74
C TYR A 341 -17.95 21.95 -3.63
N THR A 342 -17.91 22.95 -2.76
CA THR A 342 -16.88 23.13 -1.72
C THR A 342 -16.71 21.97 -0.76
N ASP A 343 -17.79 21.24 -0.48
CA ASP A 343 -17.78 20.13 0.48
C ASP A 343 -16.84 18.99 0.05
N ASN A 344 -16.69 18.82 -1.26
CA ASN A 344 -15.85 17.78 -1.85
C ASN A 344 -14.51 18.29 -2.35
N ASP A 345 -14.20 19.56 -2.13
CA ASP A 345 -12.89 20.09 -2.45
C ASP A 345 -11.83 19.45 -1.54
N ILE A 346 -10.67 19.17 -2.14
CA ILE A 346 -9.49 18.62 -1.48
C ILE A 346 -8.38 19.64 -1.63
N GLU A 347 -8.02 20.32 -0.53
CA GLU A 347 -6.82 21.13 -0.45
C GLU A 347 -5.71 20.27 0.15
N MET A 348 -4.55 20.22 -0.51
CA MET A 348 -3.40 19.47 -0.03
C MET A 348 -2.10 20.25 -0.21
N ALA A 349 -1.24 20.18 0.81
CA ALA A 349 0.15 20.58 0.71
C ALA A 349 0.98 19.41 0.17
N PHE A 350 1.99 19.70 -0.65
CA PHE A 350 2.84 18.68 -1.22
C PHE A 350 3.96 18.27 -0.26
N ASP A 351 4.11 16.97 -0.07
CA ASP A 351 5.19 16.27 0.64
C ASP A 351 6.36 15.90 -0.28
N ILE A 352 6.23 16.22 -1.56
CA ILE A 352 7.21 15.96 -2.61
C ILE A 352 7.32 17.18 -3.52
N LYS A 353 8.49 17.40 -4.09
CA LYS A 353 8.69 18.43 -5.10
C LYS A 353 8.01 18.02 -6.41
N ILE A 354 6.94 18.75 -6.75
CA ILE A 354 6.25 18.66 -8.04
C ILE A 354 6.86 19.71 -8.98
N ASP A 355 7.18 19.31 -10.21
CA ASP A 355 7.67 20.22 -11.25
C ASP A 355 6.73 20.28 -12.47
N ALA A 356 7.05 21.14 -13.44
CA ALA A 356 6.26 21.26 -14.67
C ALA A 356 6.20 19.95 -15.47
N ASN A 357 7.25 19.12 -15.41
CA ASN A 357 7.28 17.83 -16.10
C ASN A 357 6.32 16.82 -15.43
N ASP A 358 6.16 16.84 -14.10
CA ASP A 358 5.12 16.06 -13.42
C ASP A 358 3.72 16.42 -13.92
N ILE A 359 3.41 17.71 -14.07
CA ILE A 359 2.13 18.18 -14.60
C ILE A 359 1.92 17.68 -16.04
N THR A 360 2.94 17.76 -16.89
CA THR A 360 2.91 17.22 -18.26
C THR A 360 2.70 15.71 -18.27
N MET A 361 3.32 14.97 -17.35
CA MET A 361 3.14 13.52 -17.22
C MET A 361 1.73 13.17 -16.74
N ILE A 362 1.17 13.89 -15.78
CA ILE A 362 -0.22 13.75 -15.34
C ILE A 362 -1.17 13.99 -16.50
N ASN A 363 -1.00 15.10 -17.21
CA ASN A 363 -1.79 15.43 -18.38
C ASN A 363 -1.67 14.37 -19.49
N SER A 364 -0.48 13.80 -19.68
CA SER A 364 -0.27 12.69 -20.61
C SER A 364 -1.07 11.43 -20.26
N VAL A 365 -1.21 11.11 -18.97
CA VAL A 365 -2.05 9.99 -18.52
C VAL A 365 -3.52 10.33 -18.70
N ARG A 366 -3.95 11.55 -18.32
CA ARG A 366 -5.33 12.02 -18.52
C ARG A 366 -5.74 12.01 -19.99
N MET A 367 -4.86 12.44 -20.89
CA MET A 367 -5.03 12.36 -22.34
C MET A 367 -5.19 10.90 -22.79
N ALA A 368 -4.36 9.98 -22.30
CA ALA A 368 -4.49 8.56 -22.63
C ALA A 368 -5.84 7.97 -22.16
N ILE A 369 -6.34 8.39 -20.99
CA ILE A 369 -7.66 8.00 -20.50
C ILE A 369 -8.77 8.58 -21.38
N ASN A 370 -8.70 9.87 -21.74
CA ASN A 370 -9.63 10.50 -22.67
C ASN A 370 -9.67 9.81 -24.01
N MET A 371 -8.51 9.38 -24.54
CA MET A 371 -8.44 8.63 -25.78
C MET A 371 -9.12 7.27 -25.69
N VAL A 372 -9.14 6.62 -24.52
CA VAL A 372 -9.76 5.29 -24.32
C VAL A 372 -11.25 5.39 -23.99
N ILE A 373 -11.67 6.39 -23.20
CA ILE A 373 -13.04 6.49 -22.65
C ILE A 373 -13.87 7.57 -23.35
N GLY A 374 -13.24 8.68 -23.75
CA GLY A 374 -13.91 9.94 -24.06
C GLY A 374 -14.58 10.04 -25.43
N ASN A 375 -14.46 9.04 -26.31
CA ASN A 375 -15.09 9.10 -27.64
C ASN A 375 -16.08 7.95 -27.82
N GLU A 376 -17.30 8.14 -27.31
CA GLU A 376 -18.40 7.17 -27.40
C GLU A 376 -18.67 6.70 -28.84
N LYS A 377 -18.45 7.57 -29.84
CA LYS A 377 -18.59 7.26 -31.26
C LYS A 377 -17.46 6.36 -31.80
N GLU A 378 -16.22 6.57 -31.34
CA GLU A 378 -15.10 5.70 -31.71
C GLU A 378 -15.14 4.36 -30.96
N VAL A 379 -15.49 4.36 -29.68
CA VAL A 379 -15.62 3.15 -28.86
C VAL A 379 -16.62 2.16 -29.46
N GLN A 380 -17.71 2.63 -30.08
CA GLN A 380 -18.68 1.77 -30.79
C GLN A 380 -18.08 1.08 -32.03
N THR A 381 -17.06 1.67 -32.66
CA THR A 381 -16.37 1.11 -33.83
C THR A 381 -15.24 0.15 -33.46
N TRP A 382 -14.75 0.18 -32.21
CA TRP A 382 -13.65 -0.65 -31.72
C TRP A 382 -14.00 -2.12 -31.48
N THR A 383 -15.29 -2.48 -31.54
CA THR A 383 -15.76 -3.87 -31.41
C THR A 383 -15.14 -4.82 -32.44
N ASN A 384 -14.59 -4.30 -33.55
CA ASN A 384 -13.93 -5.11 -34.59
C ASN A 384 -12.40 -5.21 -34.46
N GLU A 385 -11.73 -4.39 -33.62
CA GLU A 385 -10.26 -4.38 -33.50
C GLU A 385 -9.80 -4.33 -32.02
N GLU A 386 -10.03 -5.42 -31.27
CA GLU A 386 -9.58 -5.58 -29.88
C GLU A 386 -8.10 -5.24 -29.64
N LYS A 387 -7.25 -5.34 -30.67
CA LYS A 387 -5.82 -5.05 -30.61
C LYS A 387 -5.52 -3.57 -30.31
N ASN A 388 -6.33 -2.63 -30.82
CA ASN A 388 -6.08 -1.20 -30.64
C ASN A 388 -6.41 -0.75 -29.21
N LEU A 389 -7.51 -1.24 -28.65
CA LEU A 389 -7.89 -0.93 -27.27
C LEU A 389 -6.85 -1.45 -26.27
N ARG A 390 -6.37 -2.70 -26.45
CA ARG A 390 -5.31 -3.27 -25.60
C ARG A 390 -4.02 -2.46 -25.68
N LEU A 391 -3.64 -2.00 -26.88
CA LEU A 391 -2.46 -1.17 -27.08
C LEU A 391 -2.60 0.21 -26.41
N LEU A 392 -3.76 0.84 -26.50
CA LEU A 392 -4.05 2.11 -25.83
C LEU A 392 -4.04 1.97 -24.30
N GLN A 393 -4.65 0.90 -23.77
CA GLN A 393 -4.58 0.57 -22.34
C GLN A 393 -3.14 0.33 -21.88
N GLN A 394 -2.35 -0.41 -22.65
CA GLN A 394 -0.94 -0.65 -22.32
C GLN A 394 -0.16 0.66 -22.27
N ARG A 395 -0.36 1.57 -23.24
CA ARG A 395 0.27 2.91 -23.25
C ARG A 395 -0.18 3.76 -22.07
N ALA A 396 -1.45 3.72 -21.69
CA ALA A 396 -1.97 4.43 -20.52
C ALA A 396 -1.33 3.92 -19.23
N CYS A 397 -1.27 2.59 -19.06
CA CYS A 397 -0.62 1.93 -17.93
C CYS A 397 0.88 2.27 -17.87
N GLU A 398 1.58 2.28 -19.00
CA GLU A 398 3.01 2.66 -19.08
C GLU A 398 3.22 4.11 -18.62
N LYS A 399 2.41 5.05 -19.12
CA LYS A 399 2.47 6.46 -18.70
C LYS A 399 2.16 6.62 -17.20
N LEU A 400 1.17 5.89 -16.69
CA LEU A 400 0.79 5.90 -15.28
C LEU A 400 1.93 5.38 -14.38
N LEU A 401 2.52 4.23 -14.74
CA LEU A 401 3.62 3.66 -13.98
C LEU A 401 4.85 4.57 -14.01
N ARG A 402 5.18 5.16 -15.17
CA ARG A 402 6.27 6.13 -15.27
C ARG A 402 6.06 7.34 -14.36
N LEU A 403 4.81 7.80 -14.21
CA LEU A 403 4.45 8.90 -13.31
C LEU A 403 4.56 8.51 -11.83
N ILE A 404 3.98 7.37 -11.43
CA ILE A 404 3.98 6.91 -10.04
C ILE A 404 5.39 6.57 -9.56
N LEU A 405 6.22 5.97 -10.43
CA LEU A 405 7.56 5.48 -10.08
C LEU A 405 8.67 6.54 -10.28
N ARG A 406 8.34 7.76 -10.73
CA ARG A 406 9.32 8.84 -10.82
C ARG A 406 9.84 9.18 -9.43
N ASN A 407 11.15 9.14 -9.25
CA ASN A 407 11.80 9.58 -8.03
C ASN A 407 11.65 11.09 -7.87
N ARG A 408 11.22 11.53 -6.68
CA ARG A 408 10.98 12.94 -6.36
C ARG A 408 11.64 13.27 -5.03
N GLU A 409 12.15 14.48 -4.96
CA GLU A 409 12.68 15.04 -3.72
C GLU A 409 11.55 15.19 -2.69
N ILE A 410 11.72 14.61 -1.51
CA ILE A 410 10.80 14.78 -0.39
C ILE A 410 11.00 16.19 0.18
N ILE A 411 9.89 16.89 0.44
CA ILE A 411 9.92 18.25 0.99
C ILE A 411 8.98 18.33 2.19
N GLU A 412 9.28 19.24 3.11
CA GLU A 412 8.37 19.57 4.20
C GLU A 412 7.10 20.26 3.65
N PRO A 413 5.90 19.74 3.95
CA PRO A 413 4.65 20.32 3.46
C PRO A 413 4.46 21.77 3.90
N GLN A 414 4.27 22.66 2.92
CA GLN A 414 3.98 24.08 3.16
C GLN A 414 2.51 24.38 2.93
N TYR A 415 1.78 24.64 4.02
CA TYR A 415 0.35 24.93 3.93
C TYR A 415 0.09 26.32 3.34
N PHE A 416 -0.87 26.37 2.40
CA PHE A 416 -1.25 27.60 1.75
C PHE A 416 -2.02 28.54 2.69
N SER A 417 -1.69 29.83 2.68
CA SER A 417 -2.24 30.80 3.65
C SER A 417 -3.75 31.07 3.53
N ARG A 418 -4.35 30.79 2.36
CA ARG A 418 -5.77 31.01 2.07
C ARG A 418 -6.38 29.72 1.50
N PRO A 419 -6.53 28.67 2.31
CA PRO A 419 -6.95 27.35 1.83
C PRO A 419 -8.43 27.36 1.39
N TYR A 420 -8.81 26.40 0.55
CA TYR A 420 -10.18 26.16 0.08
C TYR A 420 -10.85 27.35 -0.63
N LYS A 421 -10.04 28.24 -1.21
CA LYS A 421 -10.53 29.31 -2.09
C LYS A 421 -9.97 29.12 -3.49
N TRP A 422 -10.87 29.08 -4.46
CA TRP A 422 -10.52 29.05 -5.88
C TRP A 422 -10.17 30.43 -6.41
N ASN A 423 -9.61 30.46 -7.62
CA ASN A 423 -9.24 31.64 -8.39
C ASN A 423 -8.24 32.56 -7.67
N GLN A 424 -7.19 31.97 -7.09
CA GLN A 424 -6.14 32.72 -6.39
C GLN A 424 -4.84 32.91 -7.19
N VAL A 425 -4.74 32.29 -8.36
CA VAL A 425 -3.59 32.43 -9.27
C VAL A 425 -3.94 33.38 -10.41
N ASP A 426 -3.02 34.28 -10.76
CA ASP A 426 -3.19 35.17 -11.91
C ASP A 426 -3.25 34.35 -13.22
N LYS A 427 -4.30 34.58 -14.02
CA LYS A 427 -4.50 33.86 -15.30
C LYS A 427 -3.35 34.08 -16.29
N SER A 428 -2.60 35.18 -16.18
CA SER A 428 -1.44 35.47 -17.03
C SER A 428 -0.22 34.59 -16.72
N HIS A 429 -0.13 34.03 -15.51
CA HIS A 429 0.94 33.11 -15.11
C HIS A 429 0.60 31.65 -15.44
N LEU A 430 -0.62 31.38 -15.91
CA LEU A 430 -1.06 30.03 -16.25
C LEU A 430 -0.58 29.64 -17.65
N VAL A 431 0.12 28.51 -17.73
CA VAL A 431 0.63 27.92 -18.97
C VAL A 431 -0.07 26.58 -19.19
N ASP A 432 -0.48 26.29 -20.42
CA ASP A 432 -0.92 24.95 -20.81
C ASP A 432 0.29 24.14 -21.29
N PRO A 433 0.75 23.13 -20.53
CA PRO A 433 1.96 22.39 -20.87
C PRO A 433 1.84 21.60 -22.18
N LEU A 434 0.61 21.34 -22.66
CA LEU A 434 0.37 20.59 -23.90
C LEU A 434 0.23 21.49 -25.14
N GLN A 435 0.03 22.81 -24.98
CA GLN A 435 0.00 23.74 -26.12
C GLN A 435 1.39 24.11 -26.64
N MET A 436 2.45 23.86 -25.87
CA MET A 436 3.84 24.04 -26.32
C MET A 436 4.29 23.00 -27.36
N GLU A 437 3.58 21.88 -27.48
CA GLU A 437 3.79 20.89 -28.55
C GLU A 437 2.61 20.96 -29.53
N ASN A 438 2.85 21.47 -30.74
CA ASN A 438 1.89 21.57 -31.85
C ASN A 438 1.02 20.31 -32.01
N SER A 439 -0.12 20.25 -31.34
CA SER A 439 -1.03 19.12 -31.39
C SER A 439 -2.43 19.61 -31.71
N SER A 440 -2.80 19.47 -32.97
CA SER A 440 -4.16 19.61 -33.52
C SER A 440 -5.16 18.56 -32.99
N LEU A 441 -4.88 17.98 -31.81
CA LEU A 441 -5.60 16.88 -31.17
C LEU A 441 -6.24 17.29 -29.84
N ILE A 442 -6.41 18.59 -29.57
CA ILE A 442 -7.17 19.06 -28.41
C ILE A 442 -8.63 18.69 -28.63
N VAL A 443 -9.01 17.50 -28.17
CA VAL A 443 -10.40 17.05 -28.12
C VAL A 443 -11.09 17.87 -27.04
N ASN A 444 -11.90 18.85 -27.44
CA ASN A 444 -12.66 19.71 -26.54
C ASN A 444 -13.72 18.95 -25.71
N ASP A 445 -14.04 17.69 -26.07
CA ASP A 445 -15.04 16.84 -25.41
C ASP A 445 -14.40 15.65 -24.64
N GLY A 446 -13.22 15.85 -24.04
CA GLY A 446 -12.56 14.83 -23.21
C GLY A 446 -13.18 14.70 -21.80
N TYR A 447 -13.20 13.50 -21.23
CA TYR A 447 -13.69 13.25 -19.86
C TYR A 447 -12.92 14.07 -18.80
N TYR A 448 -11.59 14.15 -18.93
CA TYR A 448 -10.72 14.96 -18.10
C TYR A 448 -10.25 16.22 -18.84
N THR A 449 -10.31 17.36 -18.18
CA THR A 449 -9.59 18.56 -18.63
C THR A 449 -8.10 18.44 -18.28
N HIS A 450 -7.24 19.06 -19.09
CA HIS A 450 -5.81 19.11 -18.79
C HIS A 450 -5.51 20.21 -17.77
N HIS A 451 -4.59 19.92 -16.85
CA HIS A 451 -4.16 20.86 -15.82
C HIS A 451 -3.28 21.94 -16.43
N LYS A 452 -3.53 23.18 -16.04
CA LYS A 452 -2.65 24.30 -16.35
C LYS A 452 -1.57 24.41 -15.28
N ALA A 453 -0.33 24.58 -15.71
CA ALA A 453 0.79 24.84 -14.81
C ALA A 453 0.87 26.34 -14.47
N VAL A 454 1.52 26.66 -13.36
CA VAL A 454 1.88 28.04 -13.00
C VAL A 454 3.33 28.26 -13.44
N LEU A 455 3.61 29.34 -14.17
CA LEU A 455 4.98 29.71 -14.51
C LEU A 455 5.71 30.09 -13.21
N LEU A 456 6.71 29.30 -12.85
CA LEU A 456 7.53 29.58 -11.67
C LEU A 456 8.64 30.57 -12.04
N ASN A 457 8.94 31.48 -11.11
CA ASN A 457 10.08 32.37 -11.19
C ASN A 457 11.38 31.59 -10.97
N GLU A 458 12.45 32.00 -11.65
CA GLU A 458 13.77 31.48 -11.35
C GLU A 458 14.16 31.84 -9.91
N PRO A 459 14.77 30.92 -9.15
CA PRO A 459 15.29 31.27 -7.83
C PRO A 459 16.36 32.35 -8.00
N ASP A 460 16.22 33.45 -7.27
CA ASP A 460 17.25 34.50 -7.21
C ASP A 460 18.60 33.85 -6.83
N ASN A 461 19.58 33.89 -7.74
CA ASN A 461 20.96 33.42 -7.50
C ASN A 461 21.68 34.25 -6.45
#